data_AF-A0A1A8J6Y4-F1
#
_entry.id   AF-A0A1A8J6Y4-F1
#
_cell.length_a   1.000
_cell.length_b   1.000
_cell.length_c   1.000
_cell.angle_alpha   90.00
_cell.angle_beta   90.00
_cell.angle_gamma   90.00
#
_symmetry.space_group_name_H-M   'P 1'
#
loop_
_entity.id
_entity.type
_entity.pdbx_description
1 polymer ?
#
loop_
_entity_poly.entity_id
_entity_poly.type
_entity_poly.pdbx_seq_one_letter_code
_entity_poly.pdbx_strand_id
1 'polypeptide(L)'
;MQGYANAIPSVRVPNTTCGIPRDDAFHIFRDPVNSDLPWPGAIIGMSIPSMWYWCSDQVIVQRSLAAKTLTHAKGGSLLAAYLKVLPFFAIMLPGMISRILYTDEVACADPDLCKQICGNAVGCSDIAYAKLVMELLPAGLRGLMMAVMIAALMSSLTSIFNSSSTIFTMDLWKSFRSHASEWELMIVG
;
A
#
# COMPACT_ATOMS: atom_id res chain seq x y z
N MET A 1 19.75 -7.55 9.27
CA MET A 1 18.92 -8.55 8.55
C MET A 1 19.35 -10.00 8.79
N GLN A 2 20.50 -10.31 9.40
CA GLN A 2 20.94 -11.69 9.68
C GLN A 2 19.92 -12.52 10.50
N GLY A 3 19.11 -11.89 11.35
CA GLY A 3 18.04 -12.57 12.10
C GLY A 3 16.77 -12.89 11.31
N TYR A 4 16.62 -12.41 10.07
CA TYR A 4 15.39 -12.61 9.28
C TYR A 4 15.15 -14.06 8.92
N ALA A 5 16.20 -14.83 8.60
CA ALA A 5 16.08 -16.26 8.30
C ALA A 5 15.56 -17.08 9.50
N ASN A 6 15.81 -16.60 10.72
CA ASN A 6 15.40 -17.25 11.97
C ASN A 6 14.07 -16.71 12.52
N ALA A 7 13.42 -15.76 11.82
CA ALA A 7 12.13 -15.18 12.22
C ALA A 7 10.97 -16.14 11.86
N ILE A 8 10.94 -17.28 12.55
CA ILE A 8 9.96 -18.35 12.39
C ILE A 8 9.03 -18.36 13.62
N PRO A 9 7.69 -18.34 13.44
CA PRO A 9 6.76 -18.35 14.56
C PRO A 9 6.80 -19.68 15.32
N SER A 10 6.57 -19.61 16.63
CA SER A 10 6.55 -20.73 17.56
C SER A 10 5.39 -21.70 17.30
N VAL A 11 4.22 -21.17 16.98
CA VAL A 11 3.02 -21.96 16.64
C VAL A 11 2.83 -21.97 15.12
N ARG A 12 2.76 -23.16 14.53
CA ARG A 12 2.59 -23.37 13.09
C ARG A 12 1.74 -24.59 12.79
N VAL A 13 1.07 -24.55 11.64
CA VAL A 13 0.40 -25.72 11.08
C VAL A 13 1.46 -26.75 10.63
N PRO A 14 1.44 -27.99 11.17
CA PRO A 14 2.40 -29.02 10.80
C PRO A 14 2.29 -29.35 9.30
N ASN A 15 3.41 -29.77 8.68
CA ASN A 15 3.51 -30.12 7.26
C ASN A 15 3.32 -28.95 6.26
N THR A 16 3.48 -27.70 6.69
CA THR A 16 3.42 -26.52 5.79
C THR A 16 4.71 -25.70 5.84
N THR A 17 5.01 -25.01 4.73
CA THR A 17 6.07 -23.99 4.66
C THR A 17 5.60 -22.62 5.16
N CYS A 18 4.35 -22.53 5.65
CA CYS A 18 3.74 -21.29 6.09
C CYS A 18 4.49 -20.73 7.32
N GLY A 19 4.72 -19.41 7.32
CA GLY A 19 5.46 -18.71 8.37
C GLY A 19 7.00 -18.81 8.26
N ILE A 20 7.55 -19.69 7.42
CA ILE A 20 9.00 -19.84 7.25
C ILE A 20 9.52 -18.79 6.25
N PRO A 21 10.53 -17.96 6.60
CA PRO A 21 11.24 -17.11 5.66
C PRO A 21 11.91 -17.96 4.56
N ARG A 22 11.70 -17.61 3.29
CA ARG A 22 12.34 -18.31 2.17
C ARG A 22 13.84 -17.96 2.06
N ASP A 23 14.63 -18.90 1.55
CA ASP A 23 16.07 -18.70 1.32
C ASP A 23 16.35 -17.65 0.23
N ASP A 24 15.44 -17.48 -0.73
CA ASP A 24 15.50 -16.48 -1.80
C ASP A 24 14.86 -15.13 -1.43
N ALA A 25 14.54 -14.89 -0.14
CA ALA A 25 13.82 -13.68 0.29
C ALA A 25 14.55 -12.36 -0.01
N PHE A 26 15.88 -12.37 -0.11
CA PHE A 26 16.70 -11.18 -0.41
C PHE A 26 17.09 -11.05 -1.89
N HIS A 27 16.62 -11.97 -2.75
CA HIS A 27 16.82 -11.83 -4.20
C HIS A 27 15.73 -10.93 -4.80
N ILE A 28 16.17 -9.87 -5.49
CA ILE A 28 15.27 -8.94 -6.20
C ILE A 28 14.51 -9.67 -7.31
N PHE A 29 15.19 -10.54 -8.05
CA PHE A 29 14.59 -11.41 -9.05
C PHE A 29 14.65 -12.85 -8.55
N ARG A 30 13.46 -13.43 -8.33
CA ARG A 30 13.31 -14.84 -7.92
C ARG A 30 13.43 -15.77 -9.11
N ASP A 31 13.50 -17.08 -8.86
CA ASP A 31 13.57 -18.09 -9.92
C ASP A 31 12.46 -17.91 -10.98
N PRO A 32 12.79 -17.99 -12.28
CA PRO A 32 11.83 -17.71 -13.36
C PRO A 32 10.66 -18.70 -13.47
N VAL A 33 10.75 -19.91 -12.90
CA VAL A 33 9.77 -20.98 -13.15
C VAL A 33 9.27 -21.62 -11.84
N ASN A 34 10.14 -21.84 -10.86
CA ASN A 34 9.83 -22.60 -9.66
C ASN A 34 9.46 -21.71 -8.45
N SER A 35 9.38 -20.39 -8.64
CA SER A 35 9.01 -19.46 -7.58
C SER A 35 7.55 -19.05 -7.67
N ASP A 36 6.89 -18.85 -6.53
CA ASP A 36 5.53 -18.28 -6.43
C ASP A 36 5.40 -16.89 -7.08
N LEU A 37 6.53 -16.17 -7.19
CA LEU A 37 6.62 -14.87 -7.83
C LEU A 37 7.75 -14.90 -8.87
N PRO A 38 7.54 -15.56 -10.02
CA PRO A 38 8.59 -15.70 -11.03
C PRO A 38 8.91 -14.35 -11.65
N TRP A 39 10.19 -14.01 -11.76
CA TRP A 39 10.60 -12.67 -12.20
C TRP A 39 10.03 -12.23 -13.56
N PRO A 40 9.88 -13.08 -14.59
CA PRO A 40 9.31 -12.64 -15.87
C PRO A 40 7.83 -12.26 -15.71
N GLY A 41 7.09 -13.09 -14.96
CA GLY A 41 5.69 -12.84 -14.62
C GLY A 41 5.52 -11.59 -13.75
N ALA A 42 6.45 -11.33 -12.82
CA ALA A 42 6.43 -10.14 -11.99
C ALA A 42 6.66 -8.87 -12.82
N ILE A 43 7.66 -8.84 -13.73
CA ILE A 43 7.92 -7.65 -14.55
C ILE A 43 6.74 -7.37 -15.48
N ILE A 44 6.29 -8.37 -16.25
CA ILE A 44 5.21 -8.19 -17.20
C ILE A 44 3.89 -7.92 -16.45
N GLY A 45 3.59 -8.74 -15.45
CA GLY A 45 2.36 -8.67 -14.66
C GLY A 45 2.23 -7.42 -13.80
N MET A 46 3.33 -6.83 -13.30
CA MET A 46 3.27 -5.57 -12.54
C MET A 46 3.34 -4.33 -13.44
N SER A 47 3.93 -4.42 -14.63
CA SER A 47 4.04 -3.29 -15.54
C SER A 47 2.68 -2.79 -16.05
N ILE A 48 1.75 -3.70 -16.35
CA ILE A 48 0.40 -3.35 -16.84
C ILE A 48 -0.42 -2.61 -15.76
N PRO A 49 -0.60 -3.14 -14.53
CA PRO A 49 -1.26 -2.41 -13.45
C PRO A 49 -0.56 -1.10 -13.09
N SER A 50 0.77 -1.06 -13.15
CA SER A 50 1.51 0.18 -12.91
C SER A 50 1.16 1.24 -13.96
N MET A 51 1.15 0.88 -15.24
CA MET A 51 0.76 1.80 -16.30
C MET A 51 -0.68 2.29 -16.13
N TRP A 52 -1.60 1.39 -15.81
CA TRP A 52 -2.99 1.76 -15.51
C TRP A 52 -3.07 2.73 -14.33
N TYR A 53 -2.38 2.44 -13.22
CA TYR A 53 -2.36 3.30 -12.04
C TYR A 53 -1.82 4.70 -12.36
N TRP A 54 -0.71 4.81 -13.11
CA TRP A 54 -0.09 6.12 -13.40
C TRP A 54 -0.79 6.93 -14.49
N CYS A 55 -1.43 6.26 -15.46
CA CYS A 55 -1.96 6.91 -16.65
C CYS A 55 -3.49 6.98 -16.69
N SER A 56 -4.19 6.15 -15.93
CA SER A 56 -5.65 6.00 -16.00
C SER A 56 -6.34 6.17 -14.65
N ASP A 57 -5.61 6.18 -13.53
CA ASP A 57 -6.19 6.52 -12.24
C ASP A 57 -6.54 8.01 -12.19
N GLN A 58 -7.83 8.27 -12.03
CA GLN A 58 -8.39 9.61 -12.06
C GLN A 58 -7.81 10.52 -10.97
N VAL A 59 -7.46 9.99 -9.79
CA VAL A 59 -6.84 10.78 -8.71
C VAL A 59 -5.49 11.37 -9.16
N ILE A 60 -4.73 10.62 -9.96
CA ILE A 60 -3.40 11.03 -10.43
C ILE A 60 -3.52 11.92 -11.66
N VAL A 61 -4.36 11.53 -12.62
CA VAL A 61 -4.58 12.30 -13.85
C VAL A 61 -5.09 13.70 -13.51
N GLN A 62 -6.05 13.83 -12.59
CA GLN A 62 -6.58 15.13 -12.15
C GLN A 62 -5.48 16.05 -11.58
N ARG A 63 -4.55 15.52 -10.78
CA ARG A 63 -3.42 16.31 -10.25
C ARG A 63 -2.49 16.79 -11.34
N SER A 64 -2.29 16.01 -12.40
CA SER A 64 -1.47 16.42 -13.55
C SER A 64 -2.16 17.49 -14.40
N LEU A 65 -3.49 17.40 -14.57
CA LEU A 65 -4.30 18.36 -15.32
C LEU A 65 -4.48 19.69 -14.57
N ALA A 66 -4.48 19.67 -13.24
CA ALA A 66 -4.53 20.87 -12.40
C ALA A 66 -3.20 21.65 -12.36
N ALA A 67 -2.14 21.15 -12.99
CA ALA A 67 -0.85 21.83 -13.03
C ALA A 67 -0.90 23.10 -13.89
N LYS A 68 -0.25 24.18 -13.43
CA LYS A 68 -0.24 25.48 -14.11
C LYS A 68 0.33 25.44 -15.54
N THR A 69 1.36 24.63 -15.77
CA THR A 69 1.96 24.43 -17.09
C THR A 69 2.41 23.00 -17.28
N LEU A 70 2.58 22.57 -18.54
CA LEU A 70 3.10 21.24 -18.87
C LEU A 70 4.48 20.99 -18.26
N THR A 71 5.33 22.01 -18.15
CA THR A 71 6.66 21.89 -17.50
C THR A 71 6.52 21.59 -16.00
N HIS A 72 5.55 22.20 -15.31
CA HIS A 72 5.28 21.88 -13.91
C HIS A 72 4.71 20.47 -13.75
N ALA A 73 3.82 20.03 -14.64
CA ALA A 73 3.31 18.66 -14.63
C ALA A 73 4.45 17.64 -14.80
N LYS A 74 5.32 17.82 -15.81
CA LYS A 74 6.48 16.95 -16.05
C LYS A 74 7.48 16.96 -14.88
N GLY A 75 7.80 18.15 -14.36
CA GLY A 75 8.70 18.29 -13.21
C GLY A 75 8.13 17.64 -11.95
N GLY A 76 6.83 17.79 -11.70
CA GLY A 76 6.12 17.14 -10.60
C GLY A 76 6.14 15.62 -10.71
N SER A 77 5.91 15.08 -11.91
CA SER A 77 5.98 13.63 -12.16
C SER A 77 7.39 13.07 -11.93
N LEU A 78 8.44 13.78 -12.37
CA LEU A 78 9.84 13.38 -12.11
C LEU A 78 10.17 13.40 -10.62
N LEU A 79 9.75 14.44 -9.90
CA LEU A 79 9.93 14.53 -8.46
C LEU A 79 9.19 13.39 -7.73
N ALA A 80 7.96 13.09 -8.13
CA ALA A 80 7.18 11.99 -7.56
C ALA A 80 7.85 10.62 -7.81
N ALA A 81 8.44 10.41 -8.99
CA ALA A 81 9.21 9.21 -9.30
C ALA A 81 10.46 9.10 -8.42
N TYR A 82 11.15 10.21 -8.14
CA TYR A 82 12.30 10.23 -7.24
C TYR A 82 11.91 9.93 -5.78
N LEU A 83 10.85 10.56 -5.28
CA LEU A 83 10.36 10.36 -3.90
C LEU A 83 9.85 8.94 -3.64
N LYS A 84 9.49 8.19 -4.68
CA LYS A 84 9.06 6.79 -4.59
C LYS A 84 10.11 5.81 -4.12
N VAL A 85 11.38 6.21 -4.11
CA VAL A 85 12.45 5.43 -3.52
C VAL A 85 12.35 5.43 -1.99
N LEU A 86 11.74 6.46 -1.37
CA LEU A 86 11.67 6.61 0.09
C LEU A 86 10.83 5.55 0.80
N PRO A 87 9.63 5.15 0.33
CA PRO A 87 8.84 4.08 0.93
C PRO A 87 9.60 2.76 1.16
N PHE A 88 10.57 2.43 0.32
CA PHE A 88 11.40 1.26 0.54
C PHE A 88 12.15 1.34 1.89
N PHE A 89 12.77 2.48 2.16
CA PHE A 89 13.51 2.68 3.42
C PHE A 89 12.59 2.97 4.61
N ALA A 90 11.51 3.71 4.39
CA ALA A 90 10.64 4.19 5.46
C ALA A 90 9.56 3.19 5.88
N ILE A 91 9.16 2.26 5.01
CA ILE A 91 8.03 1.34 5.26
C ILE A 91 8.48 -0.12 5.13
N MET A 92 9.16 -0.49 4.05
CA MET A 92 9.53 -1.89 3.81
C MET A 92 10.58 -2.38 4.82
N LEU A 93 11.66 -1.62 5.03
CA LEU A 93 12.69 -1.99 6.02
C LEU A 93 12.13 -2.12 7.46
N PRO A 94 11.36 -1.15 8.00
CA PRO A 94 10.72 -1.31 9.31
C PRO A 94 9.75 -2.51 9.36
N GLY A 95 9.01 -2.79 8.29
CA GLY A 95 8.15 -3.98 8.21
C GLY A 95 8.95 -5.29 8.36
N MET A 96 10.08 -5.40 7.67
CA MET A 96 10.97 -6.57 7.81
C MET A 96 11.58 -6.68 9.22
N ILE A 97 11.95 -5.54 9.83
CA ILE A 97 12.46 -5.51 11.21
C ILE A 97 11.37 -5.95 12.20
N SER A 98 10.12 -5.49 12.00
CA SER A 98 8.99 -5.88 12.85
C SER A 98 8.74 -7.38 12.81
N ARG A 99 8.94 -8.05 11.66
CA ARG A 99 8.84 -9.51 11.57
C ARG A 99 9.87 -10.23 12.44
N ILE A 100 11.07 -9.65 12.59
CA ILE A 100 12.15 -10.21 13.43
C ILE A 100 11.85 -10.01 14.92
N LEU A 101 11.34 -8.83 15.31
CA LEU A 101 11.06 -8.52 16.71
C LEU A 101 9.76 -9.15 17.23
N TYR A 102 8.72 -9.21 16.39
CA TYR A 102 7.38 -9.67 16.75
C TYR A 102 6.95 -10.84 15.87
N THR A 103 7.76 -11.88 15.84
CA THR A 103 7.58 -13.01 14.92
C THR A 103 6.25 -13.74 15.12
N ASP A 104 5.87 -14.06 16.36
CA ASP A 104 4.64 -14.81 16.64
C ASP A 104 3.37 -14.05 16.26
N GLU A 105 3.40 -12.72 16.32
CA GLU A 105 2.27 -11.87 15.92
C GLU A 105 2.27 -11.61 14.41
N VAL A 106 3.38 -11.16 13.85
CA VAL A 106 3.45 -10.67 12.45
C VAL A 106 3.60 -11.80 11.43
N ALA A 107 4.38 -12.85 11.77
CA ALA A 107 4.60 -14.01 10.91
C ALA A 107 3.65 -15.16 11.21
N CYS A 108 2.56 -14.90 11.94
CA CYS A 108 1.56 -15.88 12.29
C CYS A 108 1.11 -16.71 11.07
N ALA A 109 1.08 -18.02 11.24
CA ALA A 109 0.79 -19.01 10.20
C ALA A 109 -0.45 -19.88 10.52
N ASP A 110 -0.91 -19.86 11.77
CA ASP A 110 -2.05 -20.64 12.24
C ASP A 110 -3.36 -19.82 12.14
N PRO A 111 -4.36 -20.24 11.35
CA PRO A 111 -5.56 -19.44 11.09
C PRO A 111 -6.32 -18.99 12.34
N ASP A 112 -6.43 -19.86 13.35
CA ASP A 112 -7.17 -19.55 14.58
C ASP A 112 -6.43 -18.53 15.44
N LEU A 113 -5.10 -18.70 15.59
CA LEU A 113 -4.24 -17.75 16.28
C LEU A 113 -4.21 -16.39 15.56
N CYS A 114 -4.06 -16.37 14.23
CA CYS A 114 -3.98 -15.12 13.47
C CYS A 114 -5.31 -14.34 13.56
N LYS A 115 -6.43 -15.05 13.56
CA LYS A 115 -7.75 -14.43 13.77
C LYS A 115 -7.88 -13.79 15.15
N GLN A 116 -7.30 -14.39 16.19
CA GLN A 116 -7.30 -13.80 17.53
C GLN A 116 -6.40 -12.56 17.63
N ILE A 117 -5.24 -12.57 16.97
CA ILE A 117 -4.25 -11.49 17.04
C ILE A 117 -4.65 -10.28 16.20
N CYS A 118 -5.01 -10.49 14.93
CA CYS A 118 -5.22 -9.40 13.96
C CYS A 118 -6.59 -9.44 13.27
N GLY A 119 -7.46 -10.39 13.59
CA GLY A 119 -8.77 -10.53 12.95
C GLY A 119 -8.73 -11.09 11.52
N ASN A 120 -7.57 -11.53 11.04
CA ASN A 120 -7.38 -12.11 9.71
C ASN A 120 -6.81 -13.53 9.80
N ALA A 121 -7.49 -14.50 9.20
CA ALA A 121 -7.07 -15.91 9.18
C ALA A 121 -5.94 -16.20 8.17
N VAL A 122 -5.69 -15.29 7.22
CA VAL A 122 -4.70 -15.49 6.15
C VAL A 122 -3.29 -15.04 6.59
N GLY A 123 -3.21 -14.16 7.59
CA GLY A 123 -1.94 -13.69 8.16
C GLY A 123 -2.03 -12.25 8.66
N CYS A 124 -1.04 -11.88 9.49
CA CYS A 124 -0.99 -10.60 10.19
C CYS A 124 0.17 -9.70 9.73
N SER A 125 0.59 -9.81 8.47
CA SER A 125 1.69 -9.00 7.94
C SER A 125 1.35 -7.50 7.85
N ASP A 126 0.07 -7.14 7.70
CA ASP A 126 -0.37 -5.74 7.55
C ASP A 126 -0.21 -4.93 8.85
N ILE A 127 -0.19 -5.59 10.01
CA ILE A 127 -0.01 -4.91 11.31
C ILE A 127 1.47 -4.65 11.64
N ALA A 128 2.42 -5.14 10.84
CA ALA A 128 3.86 -5.06 11.14
C ALA A 128 4.32 -3.62 11.42
N TYR A 129 3.98 -2.68 10.54
CA TYR A 129 4.40 -1.29 10.70
C TYR A 129 3.75 -0.65 11.94
N ALA A 130 2.45 -0.88 12.15
CA ALA A 130 1.73 -0.33 13.29
C ALA A 130 2.26 -0.91 14.62
N LYS A 131 2.55 -2.22 14.67
CA LYS A 131 3.11 -2.89 15.85
C LYS A 131 4.45 -2.28 16.25
N LEU A 132 5.34 -2.05 15.28
CA LEU A 132 6.62 -1.40 15.53
C LEU A 132 6.44 0.03 16.08
N VAL A 133 5.52 0.80 15.50
CA VAL A 133 5.20 2.15 15.98
C VAL A 133 4.66 2.13 17.42
N MET A 134 3.82 1.17 17.77
CA MET A 134 3.15 1.12 19.07
C MET A 134 4.08 0.66 20.20
N GLU A 135 5.03 -0.22 19.91
CA GLU A 135 5.90 -0.84 20.91
C GLU A 135 7.26 -0.11 21.06
N LEU A 136 7.82 0.47 20.00
CA LEU A 136 9.15 1.08 20.06
C LEU A 136 9.14 2.59 20.30
N LEU A 137 8.09 3.31 19.92
CA LEU A 137 8.09 4.76 20.07
C LEU A 137 7.72 5.18 21.50
N PRO A 138 8.41 6.20 22.06
CA PRO A 138 8.07 6.73 23.36
C PRO A 138 6.70 7.41 23.35
N ALA A 139 6.15 7.60 24.55
CA ALA A 139 4.95 8.40 24.76
C ALA A 139 5.07 9.78 24.11
N GLY A 140 4.00 10.28 23.52
CA GLY A 140 4.01 11.48 22.68
C GLY A 140 4.25 11.16 21.20
N LEU A 141 5.41 10.61 20.83
CA LEU A 141 5.71 10.26 19.43
C LEU A 141 4.79 9.16 18.90
N ARG A 142 4.42 8.19 19.74
CA ARG A 142 3.42 7.17 19.40
C ARG A 142 2.08 7.81 19.02
N GLY A 143 1.61 8.78 19.80
CA GLY A 143 0.36 9.49 19.53
C GLY A 143 0.43 10.34 18.26
N LEU A 144 1.57 11.02 18.04
CA LEU A 144 1.83 11.77 16.81
C LEU A 144 1.76 10.86 15.57
N MET A 145 2.42 9.70 15.62
CA MET A 145 2.40 8.77 14.48
C MET A 145 1.01 8.20 14.21
N MET A 146 0.25 7.85 15.26
CA MET A 146 -1.15 7.41 15.09
C MET A 146 -2.01 8.51 14.44
N ALA A 147 -1.84 9.77 14.85
CA ALA A 147 -2.54 10.89 14.25
C ALA A 147 -2.17 11.08 12.78
N VAL A 148 -0.88 10.99 12.43
CA VAL A 148 -0.40 11.07 11.04
C VAL A 148 -0.99 9.94 10.19
N MET A 149 -1.07 8.71 10.71
CA MET A 149 -1.66 7.59 9.99
C MET A 149 -3.15 7.83 9.69
N ILE A 150 -3.92 8.28 10.68
CA ILE A 150 -5.35 8.59 10.49
C ILE A 150 -5.52 9.76 9.51
N ALA A 151 -4.70 10.82 9.62
CA ALA A 151 -4.73 11.96 8.72
C ALA A 151 -4.40 11.55 7.26
N ALA A 152 -3.42 10.67 7.07
CA ALA A 152 -3.06 10.14 5.76
C ALA A 152 -4.19 9.29 5.14
N LEU A 153 -4.87 8.48 5.96
CA LEU A 153 -6.05 7.72 5.53
C LEU A 153 -7.19 8.65 5.12
N MET A 154 -7.48 9.67 5.93
CA MET A 154 -8.51 10.67 5.61
C MET A 154 -8.18 11.41 4.30
N SER A 155 -6.93 11.85 4.12
CA SER A 155 -6.50 12.50 2.88
C SER A 155 -6.67 11.61 1.64
N SER A 156 -6.44 10.30 1.78
CA SER A 156 -6.61 9.34 0.69
C SER A 156 -8.09 9.12 0.38
N LEU A 157 -8.93 8.95 1.40
CA LEU A 157 -10.38 8.82 1.26
C LEU A 157 -11.00 10.06 0.61
N THR A 158 -10.62 11.26 1.05
CA THR A 158 -11.07 12.51 0.44
C THR A 158 -10.68 12.59 -1.04
N SER A 159 -9.46 12.17 -1.40
CA SER A 159 -9.03 12.16 -2.80
C SER A 159 -9.85 11.19 -3.66
N ILE A 160 -10.15 9.99 -3.12
CA ILE A 160 -10.98 8.98 -3.80
C ILE A 160 -12.41 9.51 -3.97
N PHE A 161 -13.03 10.04 -2.92
CA PHE A 161 -14.40 10.55 -3.01
C PHE A 161 -14.52 11.73 -3.96
N ASN A 162 -13.57 12.67 -3.96
CA ASN A 162 -13.55 13.78 -4.92
C ASN A 162 -13.43 13.28 -6.38
N SER A 163 -12.57 12.29 -6.60
CA SER A 163 -12.39 11.69 -7.93
C SER A 163 -13.67 10.97 -8.39
N SER A 164 -14.29 10.16 -7.51
CA SER A 164 -15.55 9.46 -7.81
C SER A 164 -16.71 10.42 -8.05
N SER A 165 -16.81 11.49 -7.28
CA SER A 165 -17.79 12.56 -7.46
C SER A 165 -17.63 13.26 -8.82
N THR A 166 -16.38 13.53 -9.24
CA THR A 166 -16.11 14.13 -10.56
C THR A 166 -16.57 13.20 -11.69
N ILE A 167 -16.26 11.90 -11.59
CA ILE A 167 -16.72 10.91 -12.58
C ILE A 167 -18.26 10.87 -12.61
N PHE A 168 -18.90 10.87 -11.44
CA PHE A 168 -20.36 10.84 -11.37
C PHE A 168 -21.00 12.10 -11.98
N THR A 169 -20.52 13.29 -11.62
CA THR A 169 -21.11 14.55 -12.09
C THR A 169 -20.82 14.83 -13.57
N MET A 170 -19.58 14.62 -14.01
CA MET A 170 -19.16 15.00 -15.35
C MET A 170 -19.46 13.90 -16.38
N ASP A 171 -19.30 12.62 -16.03
CA ASP A 171 -19.44 11.53 -17.00
C ASP A 171 -20.85 10.94 -17.00
N LEU A 172 -21.50 10.82 -15.83
CA LEU A 172 -22.85 10.25 -15.73
C LEU A 172 -23.96 11.30 -15.70
N TRP A 173 -23.86 12.29 -14.81
CA TRP A 173 -24.93 13.28 -14.59
C TRP A 173 -25.13 14.20 -15.79
N LYS A 174 -24.06 14.75 -16.37
CA LYS A 174 -24.16 15.52 -17.63
C LYS A 174 -24.66 14.68 -18.81
N SER A 175 -24.34 13.38 -18.84
CA SER A 175 -24.84 12.48 -19.90
C SER A 175 -26.34 12.22 -19.77
N PHE A 176 -26.87 12.11 -18.54
CA PHE A 176 -28.29 11.93 -18.30
C PHE A 176 -29.08 13.25 -18.43
N ARG A 177 -28.49 14.36 -17.97
CA ARG A 177 -29.07 15.70 -17.99
C ARG A 177 -28.16 16.67 -18.75
N SER A 178 -28.39 16.76 -20.06
CA SER A 178 -27.57 17.55 -21.00
C SER A 178 -27.53 19.06 -20.76
N HIS A 179 -28.52 19.62 -20.04
CA HIS A 179 -28.60 21.04 -19.67
C HIS A 179 -28.52 21.26 -18.16
N ALA A 180 -27.65 20.52 -17.45
CA ALA A 180 -27.36 20.78 -16.05
C ALA A 180 -26.63 22.13 -15.89
N SER A 181 -27.05 22.94 -14.91
CA SER A 181 -26.36 24.19 -14.56
C SER A 181 -25.10 23.92 -13.74
N GLU A 182 -24.11 24.81 -13.77
CA GLU A 182 -22.90 24.71 -12.94
C GLU A 182 -23.22 24.63 -11.44
N TRP A 183 -24.30 25.29 -11.00
CA TRP A 183 -24.75 25.23 -9.60
C TRP A 183 -25.30 23.86 -9.23
N GLU A 184 -26.01 23.22 -10.15
CA GLU A 184 -26.50 21.86 -9.97
C GLU A 184 -25.35 20.86 -9.88
N LEU A 185 -24.34 21.00 -10.74
CA LEU A 185 -23.16 20.13 -10.75
C LEU A 185 -22.35 20.24 -9.45
N MET A 186 -22.22 21.45 -8.90
CA MET A 186 -21.56 21.67 -7.62
C MET A 186 -22.31 21.07 -6.42
N ILE A 187 -23.65 20.98 -6.48
CA ILE A 187 -24.47 20.40 -5.40
C ILE A 187 -24.50 18.87 -5.48
N VAL A 188 -24.49 18.32 -6.69
CA VAL A 188 -24.58 16.87 -6.94
C VAL A 188 -23.23 16.18 -6.74
N GLY A 189 -22.12 16.88 -6.98
CA GLY A 189 -20.75 16.38 -6.76
C GLY A 189 -20.28 16.56 -5.33
#